data_AF-A0A397IJ08-F1
#
_entry.id   AF-A0A397IJ08-F1
#
_cell.length_a   1.000
_cell.length_b   1.000
_cell.length_c   1.000
_cell.angle_alpha   90.00
_cell.angle_beta   90.00
_cell.angle_gamma   90.00
#
_symmetry.space_group_name_H-M   'P 1'
#
loop_
_entity.id
_entity.type
_entity.pdbx_description
1 polymer ?
#
loop_
_entity_poly.entity_id
_entity_poly.type
_entity_poly.pdbx_seq_one_letter_code
_entity_poly.pdbx_strand_id
1 'polypeptide(L)'
;MSSDKICPDGNDKIDKLIQDAQLNANYYLDVIEWIPYNRFKDIKQIGKGGFGTIHYARWIDGFIREWDIENKQWKRWGEEEVALKKFDNFVNLNNVLNEMSIHLKTWTWTYDASIQFYGIIHQEVFLTVNLRKFTIPT
;
A
#
# COMPACT_ATOMS: atom_id res chain seq x y z
N MET A 1 -5.91 21.98 -5.78
CA MET A 1 -4.97 21.02 -5.14
C MET A 1 -3.72 20.99 -6.01
N SER A 2 -2.56 21.13 -5.39
CA SER A 2 -1.26 21.35 -6.05
C SER A 2 -0.93 20.24 -7.06
N SER A 3 -0.28 20.61 -8.15
CA SER A 3 0.24 19.74 -9.22
C SER A 3 1.51 18.97 -8.82
N ASP A 4 1.67 18.68 -7.53
CA ASP A 4 2.88 18.04 -7.01
C ASP A 4 2.82 16.54 -7.29
N LYS A 5 3.86 16.00 -7.95
CA LYS A 5 4.00 14.57 -8.18
C LYS A 5 4.13 13.85 -6.83
N ILE A 6 3.38 12.76 -6.65
CA ILE A 6 3.37 11.98 -5.40
C ILE A 6 4.51 10.95 -5.42
N CYS A 7 4.72 10.35 -6.58
CA CYS A 7 5.81 9.44 -6.91
C CYS A 7 7.06 10.26 -7.28
N PRO A 8 8.17 10.14 -6.53
CA PRO A 8 9.43 10.83 -6.82
C PRO A 8 10.01 10.48 -8.21
N ASP A 9 9.72 9.27 -8.71
CA ASP A 9 10.20 8.80 -10.01
C ASP A 9 9.32 9.28 -11.18
N GLY A 10 8.25 10.03 -10.88
CA GLY A 10 7.40 10.69 -11.87
C GLY A 10 6.56 9.76 -12.72
N ASN A 11 6.21 8.58 -12.23
CA ASN A 11 5.32 7.64 -12.93
C ASN A 11 3.86 8.11 -12.86
N ASP A 12 3.42 8.77 -13.93
CA ASP A 12 2.07 9.37 -14.05
C ASP A 12 0.92 8.38 -13.79
N LYS A 13 1.11 7.09 -14.09
CA LYS A 13 0.06 6.08 -13.84
C LYS A 13 -0.09 5.76 -12.36
N ILE A 14 1.03 5.68 -11.65
CA ILE A 14 1.03 5.45 -10.19
C ILE A 14 0.51 6.70 -9.50
N ASP A 15 0.97 7.88 -9.91
CA ASP A 15 0.47 9.16 -9.40
C ASP A 15 -1.04 9.27 -9.55
N LYS A 16 -1.56 8.99 -10.75
CA LYS A 16 -2.98 9.01 -11.02
C LYS A 16 -3.75 7.99 -10.17
N LEU A 17 -3.24 6.76 -10.01
CA LEU A 17 -3.89 5.76 -9.16
C LEU A 17 -3.98 6.23 -7.70
N ILE A 18 -2.90 6.80 -7.16
CA ILE A 18 -2.87 7.31 -5.79
C ILE A 18 -3.84 8.50 -5.65
N GLN A 19 -3.82 9.46 -6.58
CA GLN A 19 -4.74 10.60 -6.58
C GLN A 19 -6.20 10.15 -6.68
N ASP A 20 -6.53 9.25 -7.60
CA ASP A 20 -7.88 8.72 -7.77
C ASP A 20 -8.35 8.01 -6.50
N ALA A 21 -7.50 7.20 -5.86
CA ALA A 21 -7.83 6.53 -4.62
C ALA A 21 -8.04 7.52 -3.45
N GLN A 22 -7.18 8.53 -3.33
CA GLN A 22 -7.29 9.56 -2.30
C GLN A 22 -8.54 10.44 -2.48
N LEU A 23 -8.92 10.76 -3.72
CA LEU A 23 -10.14 11.54 -4.03
C LEU A 23 -11.42 10.76 -3.71
N ASN A 24 -11.39 9.44 -3.82
CA ASN A 24 -12.53 8.56 -3.55
C ASN A 24 -12.54 7.99 -2.12
N ALA A 25 -11.54 8.29 -1.30
CA ALA A 25 -11.43 7.82 0.07
C ALA A 25 -12.51 8.47 0.96
N ASN A 26 -13.32 7.65 1.63
CA ASN A 26 -14.32 8.13 2.58
C ASN A 26 -13.80 8.07 4.02
N TYR A 27 -12.80 7.22 4.28
CA TYR A 27 -12.14 7.07 5.57
C TYR A 27 -10.62 7.08 5.45
N TYR A 28 -9.93 7.39 6.55
CA TYR A 28 -8.46 7.43 6.60
C TYR A 28 -7.80 6.08 6.27
N LEU A 29 -8.52 4.96 6.47
CA LEU A 29 -8.07 3.61 6.14
C LEU A 29 -8.11 3.31 4.63
N ASP A 30 -8.82 4.13 3.85
CA ASP A 30 -9.01 4.00 2.40
C ASP A 30 -7.91 4.76 1.64
N VAL A 31 -7.18 5.62 2.35
CA VAL A 31 -6.10 6.45 1.81
C VAL A 31 -4.90 5.56 1.55
N ILE A 32 -4.55 5.42 0.28
CA ILE A 32 -3.25 4.87 -0.12
C ILE A 32 -2.23 5.99 -0.30
N GLU A 33 -0.98 5.69 -0.02
CA GLU A 33 0.13 6.63 -0.19
C GLU A 33 1.33 6.01 -0.91
N TRP A 34 2.25 6.87 -1.34
CA TRP A 34 3.57 6.43 -1.73
C TRP A 34 4.43 6.24 -0.47
N ILE A 35 5.04 5.06 -0.31
CA ILE A 35 5.87 4.76 0.85
C ILE A 35 7.31 4.54 0.38
N PRO A 36 8.28 5.37 0.84
CA PRO A 36 9.68 5.15 0.52
C PRO A 36 10.17 3.80 1.04
N TYR A 37 10.93 3.05 0.23
CA TYR A 37 11.39 1.70 0.58
C TYR A 37 12.24 1.66 1.87
N ASN A 38 12.97 2.75 2.16
CA ASN A 38 13.78 2.86 3.38
C ASN A 38 12.97 2.98 4.68
N ARG A 39 11.63 3.06 4.62
CA ARG A 39 10.75 3.01 5.80
C ARG A 39 10.44 1.58 6.24
N PHE A 40 10.92 0.57 5.51
CA PHE A 40 10.77 -0.83 5.86
C PHE A 40 12.06 -1.42 6.42
N LYS A 41 11.93 -2.20 7.48
CA LYS A 41 13.01 -2.92 8.16
C LYS A 41 12.72 -4.42 8.19
N ASP A 42 13.75 -5.21 8.47
CA ASP A 42 13.65 -6.65 8.71
C ASP A 42 12.92 -7.42 7.59
N ILE A 43 13.18 -7.00 6.34
CA ILE A 43 12.52 -7.53 5.15
C ILE A 43 12.97 -8.97 4.93
N LYS A 44 12.03 -9.92 4.97
CA LYS A 44 12.28 -11.35 4.75
C LYS A 44 11.25 -11.95 3.81
N GLN A 45 11.67 -12.74 2.84
CA GLN A 45 10.73 -13.51 2.02
C GLN A 45 10.01 -14.54 2.90
N ILE A 46 8.67 -14.59 2.80
CA ILE A 46 7.84 -15.54 3.56
C ILE A 46 7.03 -16.48 2.66
N GLY A 47 6.97 -16.21 1.35
CA GLY A 47 6.30 -17.09 0.39
C GLY A 47 6.54 -16.66 -1.04
N LYS A 48 6.44 -17.61 -1.97
CA LYS A 48 6.50 -17.37 -3.41
C LYS A 48 5.44 -18.23 -4.10
N GLY A 49 4.68 -17.62 -5.01
CA GLY A 49 3.65 -18.28 -5.80
C GLY A 49 3.76 -17.89 -7.27
N GLY A 50 2.77 -18.30 -8.08
CA GLY A 50 2.73 -17.99 -9.52
C GLY A 50 2.49 -16.52 -9.86
N PHE A 51 2.10 -15.69 -8.88
CA PHE A 51 1.77 -14.28 -9.05
C PHE A 51 2.75 -13.33 -8.34
N GLY A 52 3.93 -13.85 -7.98
CA GLY A 52 4.97 -13.08 -7.32
C GLY A 52 5.39 -13.61 -5.94
N THR A 53 6.11 -12.77 -5.21
CA THR A 53 6.79 -13.13 -3.96
C THR A 53 6.30 -12.24 -2.81
N ILE A 54 5.92 -12.85 -1.69
CA ILE A 54 5.48 -12.15 -0.48
C ILE A 54 6.66 -12.05 0.49
N HIS A 55 6.90 -10.85 0.98
CA HIS A 55 7.88 -10.56 2.01
C HIS A 55 7.18 -10.04 3.26
N TYR A 56 7.63 -10.45 4.44
CA TYR A 56 7.35 -9.74 5.67
C TYR A 56 8.26 -8.51 5.75
N ALA A 57 7.77 -7.43 6.35
CA ALA A 57 8.57 -6.28 6.75
C ALA A 57 7.98 -5.60 7.98
N ARG A 58 8.83 -4.86 8.71
CA ARG A 58 8.42 -3.89 9.74
C ARG A 58 8.39 -2.50 9.13
N TRP A 59 7.20 -1.91 9.00
CA TRP A 59 7.02 -0.52 8.56
C TRP A 59 7.14 0.42 9.75
N ILE A 60 8.16 1.27 9.77
CA ILE A 60 8.50 2.06 10.97
C ILE A 60 7.53 3.21 11.26
N ASP A 61 6.81 3.69 10.24
CA ASP A 61 5.82 4.75 10.44
C ASP A 61 4.44 4.18 10.73
N GLY A 62 4.07 3.08 10.07
CA GLY A 62 2.69 2.62 10.01
C GLY A 62 1.80 3.53 9.16
N PHE A 63 0.51 3.18 9.09
CA PHE A 63 -0.46 3.90 8.27
C PHE A 63 -0.81 5.28 8.85
N ILE A 64 -1.33 6.14 7.97
CA ILE A 64 -1.86 7.46 8.33
C ILE A 64 -3.12 7.28 9.17
N ARG A 65 -3.12 7.82 10.39
CA ARG A 65 -4.28 7.82 11.28
C ARG A 65 -5.15 9.06 11.09
N GLU A 66 -4.53 10.25 11.15
CA GLU A 66 -5.24 11.53 11.06
C GLU A 66 -4.28 12.67 10.69
N TRP A 67 -4.84 13.78 10.23
CA TRP A 67 -4.10 15.03 10.04
C TRP A 67 -4.04 15.83 11.35
N ASP A 68 -2.84 16.13 11.83
CA ASP A 68 -2.64 17.05 12.94
C ASP A 68 -2.68 18.50 12.43
N ILE A 69 -3.75 19.22 12.76
CA ILE A 69 -3.95 20.60 12.34
C ILE A 69 -2.92 21.54 12.97
N GLU A 70 -2.56 21.32 14.24
CA GLU A 70 -1.65 22.18 15.00
C GLU A 70 -0.22 22.03 14.50
N ASN A 71 0.22 20.79 14.34
CA ASN A 71 1.58 20.46 13.92
C ASN A 71 1.73 20.40 12.38
N LYS A 72 0.63 20.54 11.64
CA LYS A 72 0.57 20.48 10.16
C LYS A 72 1.28 19.25 9.58
N GLN A 73 1.04 18.09 10.19
CA GLN A 73 1.67 16.83 9.81
C GLN A 73 0.69 15.66 9.96
N TRP A 74 0.95 14.58 9.22
CA TRP A 74 0.20 13.34 9.39
C TRP A 74 0.60 12.63 10.68
N LYS A 75 -0.35 12.34 11.56
CA LYS A 75 -0.15 11.38 12.64
C LYS A 75 -0.22 9.98 12.08
N ARG A 76 0.74 9.17 12.49
CA ARG A 76 0.89 7.78 12.07
C ARG A 76 0.54 6.85 13.22
N TRP A 77 0.13 5.62 12.91
CA TRP A 77 -0.14 4.61 13.93
C TRP A 77 1.12 4.21 14.71
N GLY A 78 2.29 4.32 14.10
CA GLY A 78 3.55 3.80 14.62
C GLY A 78 3.88 2.46 13.99
N GLU A 79 4.97 1.86 14.45
CA GLU A 79 5.54 0.66 13.85
C GLU A 79 4.53 -0.48 13.69
N GLU A 80 4.47 -1.05 12.48
CA GLU A 80 3.54 -2.13 12.14
C GLU A 80 4.20 -3.22 11.29
N GLU A 81 3.78 -4.45 11.49
CA GLU A 81 4.18 -5.58 10.66
C GLU A 81 3.29 -5.70 9.43
N VAL A 82 3.92 -5.74 8.26
CA VAL A 82 3.22 -5.72 6.96
C VAL A 82 3.75 -6.78 6.01
N ALA A 83 2.92 -7.15 5.04
CA ALA A 83 3.31 -7.99 3.92
C ALA A 83 3.58 -7.08 2.70
N LEU A 84 4.74 -7.25 2.08
CA LEU A 84 5.11 -6.64 0.82
C LEU A 84 4.97 -7.68 -0.29
N LYS A 85 3.95 -7.52 -1.14
CA LYS A 85 3.77 -8.35 -2.33
C LYS A 85 4.59 -7.76 -3.47
N LYS A 86 5.64 -8.46 -3.89
CA LYS A 86 6.42 -8.20 -5.10
C LYS A 86 5.78 -8.91 -6.28
N PHE A 87 5.55 -8.20 -7.38
CA PHE A 87 5.14 -8.83 -8.64
C PHE A 87 6.37 -9.25 -9.45
N ASP A 88 6.31 -10.41 -10.11
CA ASP A 88 7.43 -10.88 -10.94
C ASP A 88 7.60 -9.98 -12.18
N ASN A 89 8.83 -9.83 -12.66
CA ASN A 89 9.19 -8.90 -13.76
C ASN A 89 8.49 -9.20 -15.11
N PHE A 90 7.80 -10.34 -15.24
CA PHE A 90 6.95 -10.66 -16.40
C PHE A 90 5.55 -10.05 -16.32
N VAL A 91 5.14 -9.51 -15.17
CA VAL A 91 3.82 -8.93 -14.97
C VAL A 91 3.83 -7.49 -15.49
N ASN A 92 3.00 -7.22 -16.50
CA ASN A 92 2.78 -5.86 -17.01
C ASN A 92 2.29 -4.95 -15.88
N LEU A 93 2.91 -3.78 -15.68
CA LEU A 93 2.49 -2.77 -14.70
C LEU A 93 0.99 -2.46 -14.81
N ASN A 94 0.42 -2.43 -16.01
CA ASN A 94 -1.01 -2.21 -16.20
C ASN A 94 -1.87 -3.32 -15.56
N ASN A 95 -1.40 -4.56 -15.56
CA ASN A 95 -2.12 -5.67 -14.91
C ASN A 95 -2.10 -5.50 -13.39
N VAL A 96 -0.94 -5.11 -12.83
CA VAL A 96 -0.82 -4.79 -11.40
C VAL A 96 -1.76 -3.64 -11.03
N LEU A 97 -1.73 -2.53 -11.77
CA LEU A 97 -2.58 -1.38 -11.53
C LEU A 97 -4.08 -1.73 -11.69
N ASN A 98 -4.44 -2.61 -12.62
CA ASN A 98 -5.82 -3.07 -12.80
C ASN A 98 -6.27 -3.96 -11.63
N GLU A 99 -5.44 -4.91 -11.18
CA GLU A 99 -5.70 -5.72 -9.99
C GLU A 99 -5.91 -4.82 -8.77
N MET A 100 -5.07 -3.81 -8.60
CA MET A 100 -5.20 -2.81 -7.53
C MET A 100 -6.48 -1.99 -7.65
N SER A 101 -6.80 -1.50 -8.85
CA SER A 101 -8.03 -0.74 -9.09
C SER A 101 -9.28 -1.55 -8.75
N ILE A 102 -9.29 -2.84 -9.09
CA ILE A 102 -10.38 -3.76 -8.73
C ILE A 102 -10.46 -3.90 -7.21
N HIS A 103 -9.35 -4.19 -6.53
CA HIS A 103 -9.32 -4.34 -5.06
C HIS A 103 -9.79 -3.08 -4.33
N LEU A 104 -9.35 -1.89 -4.77
CA LEU A 104 -9.76 -0.62 -4.17
C LEU A 104 -11.26 -0.35 -4.37
N LYS A 105 -11.82 -0.72 -5.52
CA LYS A 105 -13.26 -0.56 -5.81
C LYS A 105 -14.14 -1.57 -5.08
N THR A 106 -13.64 -2.77 -4.81
CA THR A 106 -14.40 -3.83 -4.12
C THR A 106 -14.21 -3.80 -2.61
N TRP A 107 -13.32 -2.96 -2.10
CA TRP A 107 -13.16 -2.75 -0.66
C TRP A 107 -14.41 -2.07 -0.10
N THR A 108 -15.26 -2.84 0.57
CA THR A 108 -16.39 -2.35 1.36
C THR A 108 -16.19 -2.77 2.81
N TRP A 109 -16.53 -1.89 3.75
CA TRP A 109 -16.46 -2.16 5.19
C TRP A 109 -17.29 -3.38 5.64
N THR A 110 -18.22 -3.83 4.78
CA THR A 110 -19.14 -4.94 5.05
C THR A 110 -18.53 -6.34 4.92
N TYR A 111 -17.30 -6.47 4.40
CA TYR A 111 -16.65 -7.78 4.29
C TYR A 111 -15.31 -7.79 5.03
N ASP A 112 -15.30 -8.50 6.15
CA ASP A 112 -14.09 -8.82 6.93
C ASP A 112 -13.01 -9.57 6.10
N ALA A 113 -13.38 -10.01 4.88
CA ALA A 113 -12.55 -10.72 3.92
C ALA A 113 -11.60 -9.82 3.08
N SER A 114 -11.71 -8.49 3.12
CA SER A 114 -10.88 -7.62 2.27
C SER A 114 -9.53 -7.28 2.93
N ILE A 115 -8.44 -7.54 2.22
CA ILE A 115 -7.08 -7.19 2.65
C ILE A 115 -6.93 -5.67 2.56
N GLN A 116 -6.47 -5.03 3.64
CA GLN A 116 -6.23 -3.58 3.63
C GLN A 116 -4.93 -3.25 2.87
N PHE A 117 -5.01 -2.26 1.98
CA PHE A 117 -3.91 -1.73 1.19
C PHE A 117 -3.44 -0.40 1.75
N TYR A 118 -2.15 -0.28 2.07
CA TYR A 118 -1.60 0.96 2.65
C TYR A 118 -0.89 1.84 1.63
N GLY A 119 -0.25 1.24 0.63
CA GLY A 119 0.54 2.03 -0.31
C GLY A 119 1.36 1.25 -1.30
N ILE A 120 2.02 2.02 -2.15
CA ILE A 120 2.87 1.56 -3.25
C ILE A 120 4.32 1.94 -2.94
N ILE A 121 5.24 1.04 -3.28
CA ILE A 121 6.68 1.25 -3.14
C ILE A 121 7.36 0.99 -4.50
N HIS A 122 8.34 1.82 -4.87
CA HIS A 122 9.12 1.61 -6.09
C HIS A 122 10.57 1.23 -5.82
N GLN A 123 10.80 -0.06 -5.93
CA GLN A 123 11.73 -0.69 -6.87
C GLN A 123 11.13 -2.08 -7.11
N GLU A 124 10.77 -2.44 -8.35
CA GLU A 124 10.11 -3.72 -8.69
C GLU A 124 8.74 -3.97 -8.01
N VAL A 125 7.88 -2.92 -8.01
CA VAL A 125 6.45 -2.86 -7.61
C VAL A 125 6.08 -3.75 -6.42
N PHE A 126 6.21 -3.17 -5.23
CA PHE A 126 5.72 -3.78 -4.00
C PHE A 126 4.44 -3.11 -3.54
N LEU A 127 3.58 -3.90 -2.94
CA LEU A 127 2.33 -3.45 -2.36
C LEU A 127 2.27 -3.87 -0.90
N THR A 128 1.90 -2.92 -0.03
CA THR A 128 1.91 -3.10 1.42
C THR A 128 0.51 -3.44 1.92
N VAL A 129 0.39 -4.56 2.65
CA VAL A 129 -0.88 -5.03 3.24
C VAL A 129 -0.74 -5.41 4.70
N ASN A 130 -1.86 -5.37 5.44
CA ASN A 130 -1.88 -5.75 6.84
C ASN A 130 -1.67 -7.28 7.02
N LEU A 131 -0.67 -7.68 7.82
CA LEU A 131 -0.38 -9.09 8.11
C LEU A 131 -1.41 -9.78 9.00
N ARG A 132 -2.16 -9.05 9.82
CA ARG A 132 -3.15 -9.62 10.75
C ARG A 132 -4.28 -10.37 10.05
N LYS A 133 -4.48 -10.14 8.75
CA LYS A 133 -5.43 -10.90 7.91
C LYS A 133 -4.81 -12.15 7.24
N PHE A 134 -3.51 -12.38 7.38
CA PHE A 134 -2.80 -13.56 6.85
C PHE A 134 -2.56 -14.65 7.90
N THR A 135 -3.12 -14.52 9.11
CA THR A 135 -3.10 -15.62 10.09
C THR A 135 -3.92 -16.78 9.57
N ILE A 136 -3.22 -17.82 9.10
CA ILE A 136 -3.77 -19.14 8.84
C ILE A 136 -4.33 -19.64 10.19
N PRO A 137 -5.58 -20.15 10.25
CA PRO A 137 -6.06 -20.80 11.47
C PRO A 137 -5.07 -21.92 11.84
N THR A 138 -4.70 -21.96 13.13
CA THR A 138 -3.87 -23.03 13.69
C THR A 138 -4.65 -24.32 13.83
#